data_AF-A0A958MS79-F1
#
_entry.id   AF-A0A958MS79-F1
#
_cell.length_a   1.000
_cell.length_b   1.000
_cell.length_c   1.000
_cell.angle_alpha   90.00
_cell.angle_beta   90.00
_cell.angle_gamma   90.00
#
_symmetry.space_group_name_H-M   'P 1'
#
loop_
_entity.id
_entity.type
_entity.pdbx_description
1 polymer ?
#
loop_
_entity_poly.entity_id
_entity_poly.type
_entity_poly.pdbx_seq_one_letter_code
_entity_poly.pdbx_strand_id
1 'polypeptide(L)'
;KSRSTKTGSPDNFNEIRFEDDKGNELFYLHAEKDEKEVVENDQRVEVGHNQSISVGNDQDITVGHNSTESIGNDLTQSVGHNTSLTTGNDHSNAVARNMSLSVGNNRDTAIGNDQSISVGNNKTESIGKNSTLDVGVDLNETVGGSHVEKVNKDFAVSAKTIQLSAKDSITIKVGKAQITMKKNGDISISGGKINVKGSGKVVVKGSQIAEN
;
A
#
# COMPACT_ATOMS: atom_id res chain seq x y z
N LYS A 1 -8.15 50.40 -25.67
CA LYS A 1 -7.51 49.62 -26.77
C LYS A 1 -6.49 50.45 -27.56
N SER A 2 -5.25 49.99 -27.68
CA SER A 2 -4.25 50.55 -28.61
C SER A 2 -3.90 49.51 -29.68
N ARG A 3 -3.64 49.98 -30.91
CA ARG A 3 -3.19 49.15 -32.04
C ARG A 3 -1.84 49.65 -32.50
N SER A 4 -0.84 48.77 -32.56
CA SER A 4 0.54 49.14 -32.91
C SER A 4 0.83 49.00 -34.41
N THR A 5 -0.09 48.44 -35.20
CA THR A 5 0.10 48.17 -36.65
C THR A 5 -0.95 48.87 -37.51
N LYS A 6 -0.52 49.44 -38.65
CA LYS A 6 -1.40 50.15 -39.62
C LYS A 6 -2.45 49.24 -40.28
N THR A 7 -2.28 47.92 -40.21
CA THR A 7 -3.15 46.91 -40.83
C THR A 7 -3.81 45.96 -39.81
N GLY A 8 -3.71 46.24 -38.51
CA GLY A 8 -4.29 45.39 -37.46
C GLY A 8 -5.83 45.40 -37.47
N SER A 9 -6.43 44.21 -37.33
CA SER A 9 -7.87 44.05 -37.23
C SER A 9 -8.39 44.51 -35.85
N PRO A 10 -9.71 44.68 -35.66
CA PRO A 10 -10.28 44.94 -34.33
C PRO A 10 -9.96 43.90 -33.25
N ASP A 11 -9.57 42.69 -33.65
CA ASP A 11 -9.22 41.59 -32.75
C ASP A 11 -7.75 41.63 -32.29
N ASN A 12 -6.94 42.48 -32.92
CA ASN A 12 -5.51 42.65 -32.64
C ASN A 12 -5.28 43.93 -31.81
N PHE A 13 -5.29 43.81 -30.49
CA PHE A 13 -5.09 44.97 -29.61
C PHE A 13 -4.47 44.61 -28.26
N ASN A 14 -3.81 45.59 -27.65
CA ASN A 14 -3.49 45.57 -26.23
C ASN A 14 -4.45 46.53 -25.48
N GLU A 15 -4.80 46.20 -24.25
CA GLU A 15 -5.68 47.03 -23.44
C GLU A 15 -5.36 46.97 -21.95
N ILE A 16 -5.32 48.16 -21.35
CA ILE A 16 -5.47 48.37 -19.91
C ILE A 16 -6.72 49.23 -19.75
N ARG A 17 -7.69 48.79 -18.94
CA ARG A 17 -8.93 49.50 -18.71
C ARG A 17 -9.33 49.43 -17.25
N PHE A 18 -9.82 50.56 -16.74
CA PHE A 18 -10.43 50.70 -15.43
C PHE A 18 -11.89 51.11 -15.63
N GLU A 19 -12.79 50.40 -14.98
CA GLU A 19 -14.21 50.71 -14.84
C GLU A 19 -14.50 50.91 -13.35
N ASP A 20 -15.15 52.01 -12.99
CA ASP A 20 -15.47 52.40 -11.61
C ASP A 20 -16.96 52.72 -11.43
N ASP A 21 -17.78 52.28 -12.39
CA ASP A 21 -19.23 52.25 -12.25
C ASP A 21 -19.63 51.27 -11.15
N LYS A 22 -20.33 51.80 -10.14
CA LYS A 22 -20.75 51.05 -8.95
C LYS A 22 -21.41 49.71 -9.30
N GLY A 23 -20.82 48.62 -8.84
CA GLY A 23 -21.27 47.24 -9.06
C GLY A 23 -20.82 46.59 -10.37
N ASN A 24 -20.10 47.31 -11.23
CA ASN A 24 -19.50 46.82 -12.47
C ASN A 24 -17.99 47.12 -12.53
N GLU A 25 -17.37 47.34 -11.38
CA GLU A 25 -15.96 47.72 -11.28
C GLU A 25 -15.07 46.65 -11.92
N LEU A 26 -14.14 47.08 -12.77
CA LEU A 26 -13.28 46.17 -13.50
C LEU A 26 -11.91 46.78 -13.75
N PHE A 27 -10.88 46.08 -13.32
CA PHE A 27 -9.55 46.22 -13.88
C PHE A 27 -9.37 45.14 -14.96
N TYR A 28 -9.08 45.55 -16.19
CA TYR A 28 -8.87 44.65 -17.32
C TYR A 28 -7.50 44.88 -17.92
N LEU A 29 -6.75 43.79 -18.07
CA LEU A 29 -5.47 43.74 -18.76
C LEU A 29 -5.57 42.69 -19.87
N HIS A 30 -5.14 43.07 -21.07
CA HIS A 30 -5.06 42.20 -22.24
C HIS A 30 -3.74 42.43 -22.98
N ALA A 31 -2.97 41.35 -23.14
CA ALA A 31 -1.81 41.30 -24.01
C ALA A 31 -2.12 40.45 -25.25
N GLU A 32 -1.90 41.01 -26.45
CA GLU A 32 -2.20 40.32 -27.72
C GLU A 32 -1.27 39.11 -27.96
N LYS A 33 -0.06 39.16 -27.42
CA LYS A 33 0.98 38.17 -27.70
C LYS A 33 1.70 37.71 -26.44
N ASP A 34 2.52 38.59 -25.86
CA ASP A 34 3.38 38.27 -24.72
C ASP A 34 3.08 39.26 -23.58
N GLU A 35 2.79 38.75 -22.39
CA GLU A 35 2.82 39.50 -21.14
C GLU A 35 4.04 39.07 -20.33
N LYS A 36 4.82 40.02 -19.83
CA LYS A 36 5.94 39.75 -18.93
C LYS A 36 5.78 40.60 -17.67
N GLU A 37 5.46 39.93 -16.57
CA GLU A 37 5.50 40.53 -15.24
C GLU A 37 6.86 40.25 -14.59
N VAL A 38 7.51 41.28 -14.05
CA VAL A 38 8.72 41.16 -13.24
C VAL A 38 8.53 42.00 -11.99
N VAL A 39 8.64 41.35 -10.83
CA VAL A 39 8.54 42.01 -9.52
C VAL A 39 9.86 41.76 -8.78
N GLU A 40 10.65 42.82 -8.59
CA GLU A 40 12.01 42.73 -8.03
C GLU A 40 12.05 42.52 -6.50
N ASN A 41 10.93 42.78 -5.81
CA ASN A 41 10.83 42.65 -4.35
C ASN A 41 9.70 41.69 -3.96
N ASP A 42 8.47 42.21 -3.82
CA ASP A 42 7.35 41.43 -3.28
C ASP A 42 6.10 41.58 -4.17
N GLN A 43 5.46 40.46 -4.48
CA GLN A 43 4.11 40.40 -5.05
C GLN A 43 3.19 39.72 -4.04
N ARG A 44 2.01 40.31 -3.79
CA ARG A 44 0.94 39.68 -3.01
C ARG A 44 -0.32 39.66 -3.86
N VAL A 45 -0.92 38.48 -3.98
CA VAL A 45 -2.21 38.27 -4.65
C VAL A 45 -3.22 37.82 -3.61
N GLU A 46 -4.34 38.52 -3.52
CA GLU A 46 -5.45 38.17 -2.63
C GLU A 46 -6.75 38.21 -3.46
N VAL A 47 -7.49 37.11 -3.45
CA VAL A 47 -8.74 36.98 -4.20
C VAL A 47 -9.85 36.70 -3.20
N GLY A 48 -10.82 37.60 -3.08
CA GLY A 48 -11.87 37.52 -2.05
C GLY A 48 -12.95 36.47 -2.31
N HIS A 49 -13.02 35.90 -3.52
CA HIS A 49 -14.01 34.90 -3.89
C HIS A 49 -13.40 33.74 -4.67
N ASN A 50 -13.39 33.80 -6.01
CA ASN A 50 -12.92 32.71 -6.86
C ASN A 50 -11.73 33.11 -7.71
N GLN A 51 -10.73 32.23 -7.81
CA GLN A 51 -9.67 32.30 -8.80
C GLN A 51 -9.85 31.17 -9.82
N SER A 52 -9.56 31.43 -11.09
CA SER A 52 -9.51 30.40 -12.13
C SER A 52 -8.28 30.63 -13.00
N ILE A 53 -7.52 29.58 -13.22
CA ILE A 53 -6.31 29.58 -14.05
C ILE A 53 -6.52 28.54 -15.14
N SER A 54 -6.28 28.93 -16.39
CA SER A 54 -6.33 28.04 -17.55
C SER A 54 -5.06 28.24 -18.36
N VAL A 55 -4.30 27.16 -18.53
CA VAL A 55 -3.05 27.14 -19.31
C VAL A 55 -3.27 26.21 -20.49
N GLY A 56 -3.06 26.72 -21.71
CA GLY A 56 -3.36 25.96 -22.94
C GLY A 56 -2.30 24.94 -23.34
N ASN A 57 -1.06 25.09 -22.85
CA ASN A 57 0.05 24.19 -23.13
C ASN A 57 0.74 23.77 -21.83
N ASP A 58 1.87 24.38 -21.47
CA ASP A 58 2.70 23.96 -20.34
C ASP A 58 2.70 25.01 -19.21
N GLN A 59 2.76 24.52 -17.96
CA GLN A 59 2.95 25.34 -16.77
C GLN A 59 4.17 24.83 -16.00
N ASP A 60 5.18 25.68 -15.85
CA ASP A 60 6.35 25.41 -15.02
C ASP A 60 6.29 26.26 -13.74
N ILE A 61 6.45 25.59 -12.59
CA ILE A 61 6.50 26.25 -11.27
C ILE A 61 7.81 25.86 -10.61
N THR A 62 8.63 26.86 -10.28
CA THR A 62 9.86 26.67 -9.51
C THR A 62 9.80 27.50 -8.25
N VAL A 63 10.01 26.87 -7.09
CA VAL A 63 10.08 27.52 -5.79
C VAL A 63 11.47 27.29 -5.21
N GLY A 64 12.24 28.36 -4.98
CA GLY A 64 13.64 28.26 -4.56
C GLY A 64 13.85 27.83 -3.11
N HIS A 65 12.83 27.99 -2.26
CA HIS A 65 12.86 27.61 -0.85
C HIS A 65 11.64 26.74 -0.51
N ASN A 66 10.61 27.30 0.12
CA ASN A 66 9.50 26.55 0.67
C ASN A 66 8.19 26.84 -0.08
N SER A 67 7.41 25.80 -0.34
CA SER A 67 6.01 25.89 -0.76
C SER A 67 5.12 25.34 0.36
N THR A 68 4.01 25.99 0.63
CA THR A 68 3.01 25.53 1.60
C THR A 68 1.62 25.73 1.02
N GLU A 69 0.84 24.66 0.99
CA GLU A 69 -0.52 24.66 0.48
C GLU A 69 -1.46 24.23 1.61
N SER A 70 -2.56 24.98 1.79
CA SER A 70 -3.60 24.68 2.77
C SER A 70 -4.96 24.71 2.08
N ILE A 71 -5.63 23.57 2.07
CA ILE A 71 -6.96 23.40 1.46
C ILE A 71 -7.97 23.23 2.60
N GLY A 72 -8.94 24.14 2.69
CA GLY A 72 -9.91 24.14 3.79
C GLY A 72 -10.97 23.03 3.71
N ASN A 73 -11.31 22.60 2.49
CA ASN A 73 -12.31 21.57 2.22
C ASN A 73 -11.66 20.41 1.44
N ASP A 74 -11.88 20.37 0.13
CA ASP A 74 -11.49 19.24 -0.72
C ASP A 74 -10.44 19.62 -1.76
N LEU A 75 -9.48 18.73 -1.98
CA LEU A 75 -8.54 18.76 -3.11
C LEU A 75 -8.87 17.61 -4.06
N THR A 76 -9.06 17.92 -5.33
CA THR A 76 -9.18 16.92 -6.41
C THR A 76 -8.09 17.14 -7.42
N GLN A 77 -7.29 16.11 -7.68
CA GLN A 77 -6.24 16.12 -8.69
C GLN A 77 -6.49 15.00 -9.69
N SER A 78 -6.43 15.32 -10.98
CA SER A 78 -6.58 14.37 -12.08
C SER A 78 -5.41 14.54 -13.04
N VAL A 79 -4.75 13.44 -13.37
CA VAL A 79 -3.59 13.41 -14.27
C VAL A 79 -3.91 12.44 -15.41
N GLY A 80 -3.89 12.93 -16.65
CA GLY A 80 -4.28 12.12 -17.82
C GLY A 80 -3.25 11.07 -18.22
N HIS A 81 -1.98 11.27 -17.86
CA HIS A 81 -0.88 10.36 -18.17
C HIS A 81 -0.13 9.95 -16.90
N ASN A 82 1.04 10.54 -16.64
CA ASN A 82 1.96 10.07 -15.61
C ASN A 82 2.17 11.12 -14.51
N THR A 83 2.34 10.64 -13.28
CA THR A 83 2.83 11.42 -12.14
C THR A 83 4.17 10.83 -11.70
N SER A 84 5.16 11.68 -11.45
CA SER A 84 6.44 11.30 -10.83
C SER A 84 6.68 12.20 -9.62
N LEU A 85 6.96 11.60 -8.47
CA LEU A 85 7.30 12.30 -7.23
C LEU A 85 8.66 11.80 -6.73
N THR A 86 9.58 12.72 -6.49
CA THR A 86 10.88 12.42 -5.90
C THR A 86 11.10 13.29 -4.68
N THR A 87 11.38 12.64 -3.55
CA THR A 87 11.67 13.30 -2.28
C THR A 87 13.12 13.02 -1.91
N GLY A 88 13.92 14.06 -1.68
CA GLY A 88 15.35 13.90 -1.41
C GLY A 88 15.68 13.39 0.00
N ASN A 89 14.85 13.73 0.98
CA ASN A 89 14.97 13.30 2.37
C ASN A 89 13.71 12.51 2.76
N ASP A 90 12.91 13.03 3.70
CA ASP A 90 11.78 12.31 4.27
C ASP A 90 10.46 12.63 3.57
N HIS A 91 9.65 11.59 3.35
CA HIS A 91 8.24 11.71 2.96
C HIS A 91 7.35 11.16 4.07
N SER A 92 6.46 12.00 4.60
CA SER A 92 5.48 11.61 5.62
C SER A 92 4.07 11.85 5.11
N ASN A 93 3.19 10.86 5.31
CA ASN A 93 1.80 10.93 4.90
C ASN A 93 0.92 10.47 6.06
N ALA A 94 0.14 11.41 6.61
CA ALA A 94 -0.78 11.16 7.71
C ALA A 94 -2.22 11.30 7.22
N VAL A 95 -2.99 10.20 7.31
CA VAL A 95 -4.40 10.16 6.91
C VAL A 95 -5.26 9.85 8.13
N ALA A 96 -6.12 10.78 8.52
CA ALA A 96 -6.88 10.69 9.78
C ALA A 96 -8.02 9.65 9.75
N ARG A 97 -8.54 9.33 8.56
CA ARG A 97 -9.66 8.40 8.40
C ARG A 97 -9.26 7.19 7.56
N ASN A 98 -9.45 7.27 6.24
CA ASN A 98 -9.29 6.13 5.34
C ASN A 98 -8.38 6.48 4.17
N MET A 99 -7.52 5.52 3.78
CA MET A 99 -6.76 5.54 2.54
C MET A 99 -7.21 4.35 1.69
N SER A 100 -7.61 4.61 0.44
CA SER A 100 -7.92 3.58 -0.55
C SER A 100 -6.96 3.72 -1.72
N LEU A 101 -6.33 2.61 -2.12
CA LEU A 101 -5.42 2.54 -3.25
C LEU A 101 -5.88 1.44 -4.19
N SER A 102 -6.19 1.83 -5.43
CA SER A 102 -6.48 0.91 -6.52
C SER A 102 -5.38 1.02 -7.57
N VAL A 103 -4.80 -0.12 -7.95
CA VAL A 103 -3.75 -0.20 -8.97
C VAL A 103 -4.25 -1.16 -10.05
N GLY A 104 -4.37 -0.67 -11.29
CA GLY A 104 -4.96 -1.43 -12.39
C GLY A 104 -4.06 -2.56 -12.92
N ASN A 105 -2.74 -2.36 -12.87
CA ASN A 105 -1.75 -3.33 -13.33
C ASN A 105 -0.87 -3.78 -12.16
N ASN A 106 0.38 -3.29 -12.09
CA ASN A 106 1.38 -3.76 -11.12
C ASN A 106 1.68 -2.70 -10.06
N ARG A 107 1.96 -3.16 -8.85
CA ARG A 107 2.53 -2.35 -7.77
C ARG A 107 3.85 -2.99 -7.35
N ASP A 108 4.95 -2.29 -7.58
CA ASP A 108 6.27 -2.67 -7.12
C ASP A 108 6.66 -1.84 -5.89
N THR A 109 7.29 -2.45 -4.90
CA THR A 109 7.77 -1.77 -3.69
C THR A 109 9.16 -2.28 -3.36
N ALA A 110 10.13 -1.37 -3.34
CA ALA A 110 11.51 -1.66 -2.96
C ALA A 110 11.85 -0.87 -1.70
N ILE A 111 12.30 -1.56 -0.66
CA ILE A 111 12.73 -0.98 0.61
C ILE A 111 14.21 -1.30 0.79
N GLY A 112 15.04 -0.28 1.01
CA GLY A 112 16.50 -0.44 1.09
C GLY A 112 17.00 -0.97 2.44
N ASN A 113 16.29 -0.64 3.52
CA ASN A 113 16.61 -1.07 4.88
C ASN A 113 15.39 -1.82 5.47
N ASP A 114 14.72 -1.22 6.45
CA ASP A 114 13.66 -1.88 7.22
C ASP A 114 12.25 -1.47 6.77
N GLN A 115 11.32 -2.43 6.88
CA GLN A 115 9.88 -2.18 6.76
C GLN A 115 9.18 -2.63 8.04
N SER A 116 8.46 -1.71 8.69
CA SER A 116 7.62 -2.01 9.84
C SER A 116 6.15 -1.80 9.49
N ILE A 117 5.30 -2.77 9.83
CA ILE A 117 3.86 -2.73 9.61
C ILE A 117 3.17 -3.00 10.95
N SER A 118 2.35 -2.06 11.41
CA SER A 118 1.47 -2.24 12.57
C SER A 118 0.03 -2.08 12.14
N VAL A 119 -0.81 -3.05 12.48
CA VAL A 119 -2.25 -3.06 12.19
C VAL A 119 -2.99 -3.18 13.51
N GLY A 120 -3.76 -2.15 13.87
CA GLY A 120 -4.44 -2.10 15.17
C GLY A 120 -5.65 -3.05 15.30
N ASN A 121 -6.27 -3.42 14.18
CA ASN A 121 -7.40 -4.34 14.12
C ASN A 121 -7.03 -5.56 13.27
N ASN A 122 -7.68 -5.74 12.11
CA ASN A 122 -7.54 -6.93 11.27
C ASN A 122 -6.72 -6.64 10.01
N LYS A 123 -5.81 -7.56 9.65
CA LYS A 123 -5.21 -7.64 8.31
C LYS A 123 -5.87 -8.80 7.56
N THR A 124 -6.41 -8.52 6.37
CA THR A 124 -6.94 -9.55 5.45
C THR A 124 -6.17 -9.46 4.14
N GLU A 125 -5.73 -10.59 3.61
CA GLU A 125 -4.97 -10.68 2.38
C GLU A 125 -5.57 -11.77 1.49
N SER A 126 -5.83 -11.44 0.22
CA SER A 126 -6.37 -12.37 -0.77
C SER A 126 -5.51 -12.32 -2.02
N ILE A 127 -4.91 -13.46 -2.36
CA ILE A 127 -4.05 -13.61 -3.53
C ILE A 127 -4.76 -14.51 -4.53
N GLY A 128 -5.04 -13.98 -5.73
CA GLY A 128 -5.79 -14.71 -6.76
C GLY A 128 -5.00 -15.82 -7.47
N LYS A 129 -3.66 -15.78 -7.41
CA LYS A 129 -2.76 -16.78 -7.99
C LYS A 129 -1.76 -17.29 -6.95
N ASN A 130 -0.50 -16.87 -7.01
CA ASN A 130 0.58 -17.41 -6.21
C ASN A 130 1.08 -16.37 -5.21
N SER A 131 1.41 -16.81 -3.99
CA SER A 131 2.18 -16.06 -3.01
C SER A 131 3.50 -16.78 -2.75
N THR A 132 4.60 -16.04 -2.72
CA THR A 132 5.94 -16.58 -2.44
C THR A 132 6.57 -15.71 -1.37
N LEU A 133 7.07 -16.36 -0.33
CA LEU A 133 7.80 -15.73 0.76
C LEU A 133 9.19 -16.35 0.81
N ASP A 134 10.21 -15.53 0.55
CA ASP A 134 11.62 -15.89 0.67
C ASP A 134 12.23 -15.07 1.81
N VAL A 135 12.88 -15.75 2.75
CA VAL A 135 13.42 -15.15 3.98
C VAL A 135 14.87 -15.58 4.13
N GLY A 136 15.79 -14.62 4.07
CA GLY A 136 17.22 -14.90 4.01
C GLY A 136 17.85 -15.41 5.30
N VAL A 137 17.23 -15.14 6.46
CA VAL A 137 17.76 -15.55 7.78
C VAL A 137 16.67 -16.27 8.59
N ASP A 138 15.83 -15.55 9.33
CA ASP A 138 14.87 -16.13 10.26
C ASP A 138 13.45 -15.63 10.00
N LEU A 139 12.48 -16.55 10.00
CA LEU A 139 11.05 -16.25 10.08
C LEU A 139 10.55 -16.62 11.48
N ASN A 140 10.08 -15.61 12.22
CA ASN A 140 9.49 -15.80 13.54
C ASN A 140 8.00 -15.44 13.50
N GLU A 141 7.14 -16.41 13.80
CA GLU A 141 5.69 -16.23 13.86
C GLU A 141 5.18 -16.53 15.26
N THR A 142 4.42 -15.59 15.84
CA THR A 142 3.75 -15.77 17.13
C THR A 142 2.26 -15.49 16.95
N VAL A 143 1.43 -16.47 17.27
CA VAL A 143 -0.03 -16.37 17.15
C VAL A 143 -0.63 -16.48 18.55
N GLY A 144 -1.23 -15.39 19.05
CA GLY A 144 -1.85 -15.38 20.37
C GLY A 144 -3.16 -16.16 20.46
N GLY A 145 -3.81 -16.40 19.31
CA GLY A 145 -5.04 -17.18 19.17
C GLY A 145 -4.81 -18.53 18.48
N SER A 146 -5.68 -18.87 17.52
CA SER A 146 -5.57 -20.11 16.74
C SER A 146 -4.80 -19.88 15.45
N HIS A 147 -3.92 -20.82 15.10
CA HIS A 147 -3.33 -20.94 13.77
C HIS A 147 -4.00 -22.12 13.04
N VAL A 148 -4.63 -21.84 11.90
CA VAL A 148 -5.29 -22.85 11.06
C VAL A 148 -4.73 -22.77 9.66
N GLU A 149 -4.07 -23.82 9.23
CA GLU A 149 -3.57 -23.97 7.86
C GLU A 149 -4.38 -25.04 7.13
N LYS A 150 -4.97 -24.67 5.98
CA LYS A 150 -5.72 -25.59 5.13
C LYS A 150 -5.09 -25.64 3.75
N VAL A 151 -4.48 -26.78 3.44
CA VAL A 151 -3.87 -27.07 2.14
C VAL A 151 -4.68 -28.16 1.43
N ASN A 152 -5.16 -27.87 0.22
CA ASN A 152 -6.03 -28.78 -0.53
C ASN A 152 -5.27 -29.84 -1.35
N LYS A 153 -3.98 -29.60 -1.58
CA LYS A 153 -3.08 -30.51 -2.30
C LYS A 153 -1.94 -30.90 -1.35
N ASP A 154 -0.71 -30.87 -1.84
CA ASP A 154 0.44 -31.30 -1.08
C ASP A 154 0.82 -30.27 -0.02
N PHE A 155 0.97 -30.74 1.21
CA PHE A 155 1.60 -30.02 2.30
C PHE A 155 2.94 -30.69 2.62
N ALA A 156 4.04 -29.98 2.40
CA ALA A 156 5.38 -30.49 2.58
C ALA A 156 6.11 -29.68 3.65
N VAL A 157 6.66 -30.36 4.64
CA VAL A 157 7.51 -29.77 5.67
C VAL A 157 8.87 -30.44 5.59
N SER A 158 9.90 -29.67 5.28
CA SER A 158 11.28 -30.15 5.21
C SER A 158 12.18 -29.22 5.99
N ALA A 159 12.91 -29.78 6.95
CA ALA A 159 13.86 -29.06 7.78
C ALA A 159 14.91 -30.03 8.28
N LYS A 160 16.06 -29.51 8.72
CA LYS A 160 17.06 -30.32 9.44
C LYS A 160 16.47 -30.96 10.70
N THR A 161 15.59 -30.23 11.40
CA THR A 161 14.86 -30.68 12.58
C THR A 161 13.43 -30.16 12.54
N ILE A 162 12.46 -31.02 12.81
CA ILE A 162 11.06 -30.63 13.05
C ILE A 162 10.74 -30.92 14.51
N GLN A 163 10.42 -29.88 15.29
CA GLN A 163 10.03 -30.01 16.69
C GLN A 163 8.54 -29.69 16.85
N LEU A 164 7.77 -30.66 17.34
CA LEU A 164 6.37 -30.47 17.68
C LEU A 164 6.22 -30.61 19.20
N SER A 165 5.63 -29.61 19.84
CA SER A 165 5.38 -29.60 21.27
C SER A 165 4.00 -29.00 21.54
N ALA A 166 3.19 -29.71 22.32
CA ALA A 166 1.84 -29.29 22.67
C ALA A 166 1.61 -29.49 24.17
N LYS A 167 0.81 -28.60 24.78
CA LYS A 167 0.50 -28.66 26.22
C LYS A 167 -0.46 -29.78 26.58
N ASP A 168 -1.39 -30.13 25.67
CA ASP A 168 -2.42 -31.14 25.93
C ASP A 168 -2.24 -32.39 25.07
N SER A 169 -2.18 -32.25 23.74
CA SER A 169 -2.06 -33.40 22.84
C SER A 169 -1.47 -33.07 21.48
N ILE A 170 -0.82 -34.05 20.87
CA ILE A 170 -0.47 -34.07 19.45
C ILE A 170 -1.25 -35.21 18.80
N THR A 171 -1.97 -34.94 17.72
CA THR A 171 -2.74 -35.94 16.96
C THR A 171 -2.39 -35.87 15.48
N ILE A 172 -1.97 -37.01 14.91
CA ILE A 172 -1.78 -37.22 13.48
C ILE A 172 -2.90 -38.15 13.02
N LYS A 173 -3.80 -37.67 12.17
CA LYS A 173 -5.04 -38.39 11.83
C LYS A 173 -5.29 -38.42 10.32
N VAL A 174 -5.67 -39.60 9.83
CA VAL A 174 -6.14 -39.83 8.46
C VAL A 174 -7.40 -40.70 8.51
N GLY A 175 -8.57 -40.09 8.26
CA GLY A 175 -9.85 -40.79 8.40
C GLY A 175 -10.04 -41.39 9.80
N LYS A 176 -10.15 -42.73 9.90
CA LYS A 176 -10.23 -43.48 11.17
C LYS A 176 -8.87 -43.86 11.76
N ALA A 177 -7.79 -43.77 10.99
CA ALA A 177 -6.45 -44.05 11.48
C ALA A 177 -5.89 -42.83 12.22
N GLN A 178 -5.26 -43.03 13.37
CA GLN A 178 -4.68 -41.94 14.15
C GLN A 178 -3.50 -42.39 15.02
N ILE A 179 -2.58 -41.47 15.25
CA ILE A 179 -1.55 -41.50 16.29
C ILE A 179 -1.83 -40.31 17.20
N THR A 180 -2.00 -40.55 18.49
CA THR A 180 -2.23 -39.50 19.49
C THR A 180 -1.26 -39.63 20.64
N MET A 181 -0.60 -38.52 20.98
CA MET A 181 0.22 -38.37 22.19
C MET A 181 -0.49 -37.39 23.12
N LYS A 182 -0.59 -37.73 24.41
CA LYS A 182 -1.27 -36.90 25.43
C LYS A 182 -0.29 -36.46 26.52
N LYS A 183 -0.63 -35.37 27.21
CA LYS A 183 0.17 -34.81 28.31
C LYS A 183 0.44 -35.76 29.50
N ASN A 184 -0.39 -36.79 29.68
CA ASN A 184 -0.20 -37.81 30.71
C ASN A 184 0.83 -38.89 30.32
N GLY A 185 1.42 -38.80 29.13
CA GLY A 185 2.39 -39.75 28.61
C GLY A 185 1.78 -40.86 27.75
N ASP A 186 0.46 -40.93 27.62
CA ASP A 186 -0.19 -41.94 26.78
C ASP A 186 0.13 -41.71 25.30
N ILE A 187 0.55 -42.77 24.63
CA ILE A 187 0.68 -42.85 23.17
C ILE A 187 -0.30 -43.91 22.68
N SER A 188 -1.22 -43.50 21.81
CA SER A 188 -2.23 -44.39 21.21
C SER A 188 -2.05 -44.43 19.70
N ILE A 189 -1.96 -45.64 19.15
CA ILE A 189 -1.93 -45.89 17.71
C ILE A 189 -3.14 -46.76 17.40
N SER A 190 -4.06 -46.28 16.58
CA SER A 190 -5.29 -46.99 16.24
C SER A 190 -5.62 -46.89 14.76
N GLY A 191 -6.13 -47.98 14.19
CA GLY A 191 -6.55 -48.09 12.79
C GLY A 191 -7.13 -49.47 12.52
N GLY A 192 -7.73 -49.68 11.33
CA GLY A 192 -8.34 -50.97 10.99
C GLY A 192 -7.32 -52.13 10.93
N LYS A 193 -6.18 -51.90 10.28
CA LYS A 193 -5.04 -52.83 10.26
C LYS A 193 -3.76 -52.06 10.57
N ILE A 194 -3.03 -52.48 11.60
CA ILE A 194 -1.71 -51.94 11.94
C ILE A 194 -0.68 -52.99 11.56
N ASN A 195 0.11 -52.73 10.51
CA ASN A 195 1.17 -53.63 10.09
C ASN A 195 2.51 -53.15 10.67
N VAL A 196 3.11 -53.93 11.56
CA VAL A 196 4.46 -53.70 12.06
C VAL A 196 5.38 -54.77 11.46
N LYS A 197 6.27 -54.36 10.54
CA LYS A 197 7.22 -55.26 9.88
C LYS A 197 8.64 -54.76 10.11
N GLY A 198 9.47 -55.58 10.75
CA GLY A 198 10.91 -55.35 10.87
C GLY A 198 11.68 -56.26 9.91
N SER A 199 12.74 -55.74 9.29
CA SER A 199 13.74 -56.57 8.60
C SER A 199 14.65 -57.33 9.58
N GLY A 200 14.70 -56.88 10.84
CA GLY A 200 15.35 -57.54 11.97
C GLY A 200 14.38 -57.82 13.12
N LYS A 201 14.89 -57.86 14.36
CA LYS A 201 14.09 -58.13 15.57
C LYS A 201 13.15 -56.96 15.88
N VAL A 202 11.85 -57.24 15.98
CA VAL A 202 10.87 -56.34 16.60
C VAL A 202 10.79 -56.67 18.10
N VAL A 203 11.00 -55.69 18.97
CA VAL A 203 10.94 -55.86 20.43
C VAL A 203 9.82 -54.99 20.99
N VAL A 204 8.81 -55.63 21.57
CA VAL A 204 7.75 -54.95 22.33
C VAL A 204 7.90 -55.36 23.79
N LYS A 205 8.02 -54.38 24.68
CA LYS A 205 8.14 -54.60 26.12
C LYS A 205 7.16 -53.67 26.83
N GLY A 206 6.43 -54.24 27.78
CA GLY A 206 5.58 -53.52 28.72
C GLY A 206 5.47 -54.36 29.98
N SER A 207 5.04 -53.77 31.09
CA SER A 207 4.67 -54.54 32.29
C SER A 207 3.56 -55.56 31.98
N GLN A 208 2.74 -55.27 30.97
CA GLN A 208 1.73 -56.16 30.41
C GLN A 208 1.62 -55.95 28.90
N ILE A 209 1.55 -57.05 28.14
CA ILE A 209 1.23 -57.07 26.71
C ILE A 209 -0.02 -57.94 26.58
N ALA A 210 -1.13 -57.34 26.19
CA ALA A 210 -2.38 -58.05 25.97
C ALA A 210 -2.55 -58.32 24.48
N GLU A 211 -2.82 -59.57 24.13
CA GLU A 211 -3.10 -60.05 22.78
C GLU A 211 -4.48 -60.72 22.82
N ASN A 212 -5.35 -60.35 21.88
CA ASN A 212 -6.69 -60.93 21.73
C ASN A 212 -6.81 -61.55 20.34
#